data_AF-A0A7C5CJM1-F1
#
_entry.id   AF-A0A7C5CJM1-F1
#
_cell.length_a   1.000
_cell.length_b   1.000
_cell.length_c   1.000
_cell.angle_alpha   90.00
_cell.angle_beta   90.00
_cell.angle_gamma   90.00
#
_symmetry.space_group_name_H-M   'P 1'
#
loop_
_entity.id
_entity.type
_entity.pdbx_description
1 polymer ?
#
loop_
_entity_poly.entity_id
_entity_poly.type
_entity_poly.pdbx_seq_one_letter_code
_entity_poly.pdbx_strand_id
1 'polypeptide(L)'
;MANKEHQFRPRLNSKEMELINSFRAGDVIFKSGKPSDPKTPAKILIFDIETAPLKAYVWGIWQQNVGTNMLIDEWYMLSWAAKWLFEDGTFGEVLTSEESLAQDDKRISKGMWDLLDEADIVVGHNIDKFDIKKLNTRFAVHGFAPPMPYKTVDTLKAARTNFKFSSNKLDYLNEIFEIERKMSTGGFDLWVGCMEGKEESLKTMLEYNMQDISASEDLYLRILPWIKNHPNMGLYINDDIERCPNCGSEVLEWETGTYYTGVSAFKAYRCNHCEAIGRSRKAIKENKVSTCGIRK
;
A
#
# COMPACT_ATOMS: atom_id res chain seq x y z
N MET A 1 -49.08 1.37 -20.63
CA MET A 1 -48.48 2.51 -21.37
C MET A 1 -48.79 3.75 -20.54
N ALA A 2 -47.92 4.60 -20.04
CA ALA A 2 -46.48 4.85 -20.01
C ALA A 2 -46.26 5.60 -18.66
N ASN A 3 -45.10 5.91 -18.07
CA ASN A 3 -43.70 5.89 -18.42
C ASN A 3 -42.99 5.91 -17.04
N LYS A 4 -42.05 4.99 -16.77
CA LYS A 4 -41.17 5.11 -15.60
C LYS A 4 -40.09 6.13 -15.95
N GLU A 5 -40.17 7.34 -15.40
CA GLU A 5 -39.06 8.28 -15.46
C GLU A 5 -37.90 7.75 -14.62
N HIS A 6 -36.82 7.37 -15.29
CA HIS A 6 -35.49 7.37 -14.70
C HIS A 6 -35.17 8.79 -14.23
N GLN A 7 -35.08 9.02 -12.93
CA GLN A 7 -34.43 10.23 -12.40
C GLN A 7 -33.19 9.81 -11.61
N PHE A 8 -32.06 9.85 -12.31
CA PHE A 8 -30.75 9.94 -11.69
C PHE A 8 -30.77 11.09 -10.67
N ARG A 9 -30.24 10.87 -9.47
CA ARG A 9 -30.13 11.89 -8.43
C ARG A 9 -29.40 13.11 -9.02
N PRO A 10 -29.94 14.35 -8.91
CA PRO A 10 -29.30 15.54 -9.46
C PRO A 10 -27.88 15.73 -8.91
N ARG A 11 -27.01 16.35 -9.71
CA ARG A 11 -25.68 16.81 -9.30
C ARG A 11 -25.79 17.55 -7.95
N LEU A 12 -24.83 17.28 -7.07
CA LEU A 12 -24.70 17.80 -5.70
C LEU A 12 -25.28 19.21 -5.56
N ASN A 13 -26.22 19.37 -4.63
CA ASN A 13 -26.82 20.67 -4.37
C ASN A 13 -25.82 21.61 -3.66
N SER A 14 -26.10 22.91 -3.64
CA SER A 14 -25.20 23.93 -3.10
C SER A 14 -24.75 23.66 -1.65
N LYS A 15 -25.64 23.08 -0.82
CA LYS A 15 -25.30 22.68 0.56
C LYS A 15 -24.37 21.46 0.59
N GLU A 16 -24.60 20.47 -0.26
CA GLU A 16 -23.70 19.32 -0.39
C GLU A 16 -22.32 19.75 -0.91
N MET A 17 -22.27 20.78 -1.77
CA MET A 17 -21.04 21.35 -2.30
C MET A 17 -20.27 22.18 -1.26
N GLU A 18 -20.96 22.97 -0.44
CA GLU A 18 -20.37 23.65 0.73
C GLU A 18 -19.83 22.68 1.76
N LEU A 19 -20.56 21.60 2.05
CA LEU A 19 -20.10 20.56 2.98
C LEU A 19 -18.80 19.92 2.48
N ILE A 20 -18.74 19.54 1.20
CA ILE A 20 -17.53 19.01 0.57
C ILE A 20 -16.36 20.00 0.61
N ASN A 21 -16.63 21.30 0.41
CA ASN A 21 -15.59 22.32 0.48
C ASN A 21 -15.11 22.57 1.93
N SER A 22 -15.98 22.41 2.93
CA SER A 22 -15.59 22.50 4.35
C SER A 22 -14.68 21.34 4.80
N PHE A 23 -14.87 20.13 4.26
CA PHE A 23 -13.96 19.01 4.50
C PHE A 23 -12.58 19.20 3.86
N ARG A 24 -12.51 19.95 2.75
CA ARG A 24 -11.25 20.25 2.04
C ARG A 24 -10.44 21.38 2.67
N ALA A 25 -11.01 22.15 3.59
CA ALA A 25 -10.40 23.35 4.14
C ALA A 25 -9.47 23.12 5.36
N GLY A 26 -9.31 21.87 5.83
CA GLY A 26 -8.11 21.45 6.55
C GLY A 26 -7.67 22.23 7.82
N ASP A 27 -8.58 22.76 8.63
CA ASP A 27 -8.23 23.41 9.90
C ASP A 27 -8.08 22.39 11.06
N VAL A 28 -7.10 21.48 10.97
CA VAL A 28 -6.51 20.81 12.14
C VAL A 28 -5.01 20.62 11.88
N ILE A 29 -4.21 21.56 12.38
CA ILE A 29 -2.75 21.50 12.33
C ILE A 29 -2.26 20.50 13.39
N PHE A 30 -1.96 19.27 12.97
CA PHE A 30 -1.02 18.42 13.72
C PHE A 30 0.41 18.90 13.43
N LYS A 31 1.11 19.34 14.46
CA LYS A 31 2.52 19.73 14.36
C LYS A 31 3.38 18.47 14.22
N SER A 32 3.73 18.10 12.99
CA SER A 32 4.80 17.15 12.73
C SER A 32 6.16 17.78 13.06
N GLY A 33 7.03 16.98 13.70
CA GLY A 33 8.41 17.34 13.97
C GLY A 33 9.16 17.66 12.67
N LYS A 34 10.20 18.50 12.77
CA LYS A 34 11.01 18.92 11.63
C LYS A 34 11.59 17.69 10.89
N PRO A 35 11.38 17.54 9.58
CA PRO A 35 12.07 16.53 8.79
C PRO A 35 13.54 16.95 8.63
N SER A 36 14.46 16.07 9.01
CA SER A 36 15.88 16.18 8.65
C SER A 36 16.13 15.41 7.35
N ASP A 37 16.41 16.19 6.29
CA ASP A 37 16.94 15.84 4.96
C ASP A 37 15.93 15.29 3.90
N PRO A 38 15.47 16.11 2.92
CA PRO A 38 14.51 15.70 1.90
C PRO A 38 15.23 15.12 0.68
N LYS A 39 15.34 13.80 0.59
CA LYS A 39 15.85 13.15 -0.64
C LYS A 39 14.83 12.41 -1.49
N THR A 40 13.53 12.53 -1.19
CA THR A 40 12.44 12.36 -2.16
C THR A 40 11.20 13.19 -1.77
N PRO A 41 10.66 14.05 -2.64
CA PRO A 41 9.41 14.79 -2.41
C PRO A 41 8.13 13.94 -2.57
N ALA A 42 8.23 12.68 -3.02
CA ALA A 42 7.06 11.79 -3.05
C ALA A 42 6.78 11.29 -1.63
N LYS A 43 5.52 11.39 -1.19
CA LYS A 43 5.06 10.79 0.06
C LYS A 43 4.78 9.30 -0.16
N ILE A 44 5.69 8.45 0.32
CA ILE A 44 5.57 6.99 0.21
C ILE A 44 5.08 6.42 1.55
N LEU A 45 3.89 5.84 1.56
CA LEU A 45 3.31 5.21 2.75
C LEU A 45 3.50 3.69 2.68
N ILE A 46 4.16 3.12 3.68
CA ILE A 46 4.13 1.68 3.93
C ILE A 46 3.10 1.45 5.01
N PHE A 47 2.14 0.55 4.79
CA PHE A 47 1.12 0.24 5.79
C PHE A 47 0.65 -1.22 5.72
N ASP A 48 0.01 -1.64 6.79
CA ASP A 48 -0.66 -2.93 6.95
C ASP A 48 -1.93 -2.75 7.80
N ILE A 49 -2.94 -3.59 7.55
CA ILE A 49 -4.19 -3.58 8.31
C ILE A 49 -4.48 -4.96 8.89
N GLU A 50 -5.05 -4.96 10.09
CA GLU A 50 -5.58 -6.17 10.70
C GLU A 50 -7.11 -6.13 10.69
N THR A 51 -7.73 -7.26 10.34
CA THR A 51 -9.19 -7.36 10.23
C THR A 51 -9.73 -8.50 11.08
N ALA A 52 -10.91 -8.30 11.64
CA ALA A 52 -11.65 -9.37 12.29
C ALA A 52 -12.08 -10.42 11.24
N PRO A 53 -12.07 -11.71 11.58
CA PRO A 53 -12.59 -12.75 10.70
C PRO A 53 -14.11 -12.60 10.51
N LEU A 54 -14.63 -13.14 9.41
CA LEU A 54 -16.07 -13.37 9.27
C LEU A 54 -16.54 -14.32 10.38
N LYS A 55 -17.70 -14.04 10.99
CA LYS A 55 -18.36 -14.97 11.91
C LYS A 55 -19.52 -15.64 11.19
N ALA A 56 -19.58 -16.97 11.23
CA ALA A 56 -20.59 -17.74 10.53
C ALA A 56 -20.98 -19.01 11.27
N TYR A 57 -22.20 -19.48 11.05
CA TYR A 57 -22.60 -20.82 11.43
C TYR A 57 -22.05 -21.84 10.41
N VAL A 58 -21.40 -22.89 10.91
CA VAL A 58 -20.85 -23.99 10.08
C VAL A 58 -21.18 -25.34 10.72
N TRP A 59 -21.38 -26.37 9.89
CA TRP A 59 -21.69 -27.73 10.37
C TRP A 59 -20.46 -28.61 10.59
N GLY A 60 -19.30 -28.16 10.12
CA GLY A 60 -18.05 -28.87 10.24
C GLY A 60 -16.86 -28.00 9.85
N ILE A 61 -15.66 -28.55 9.98
CA ILE A 61 -14.42 -27.81 9.75
C ILE A 61 -14.02 -27.82 8.26
N TRP A 62 -14.38 -28.88 7.51
CA TRP A 62 -13.88 -29.12 6.16
C TRP A 62 -14.95 -28.94 5.08
N GLN A 63 -14.56 -28.39 3.92
CA GLN A 63 -15.38 -28.26 2.70
C GLN A 63 -16.75 -27.59 2.91
N GLN A 64 -16.83 -26.63 3.83
CA GLN A 64 -18.04 -25.84 4.04
C GLN A 64 -17.99 -24.59 3.15
N ASN A 65 -18.94 -24.47 2.22
CA ASN A 65 -19.19 -23.21 1.52
C ASN A 65 -20.21 -22.42 2.33
N VAL A 66 -19.77 -21.32 2.96
CA VAL A 66 -20.62 -20.48 3.82
C VAL A 66 -21.48 -19.56 2.96
N GLY A 67 -22.80 -19.74 3.01
CA GLY A 67 -23.75 -18.83 2.38
C GLY A 67 -23.90 -17.53 3.19
N THR A 68 -24.20 -16.41 2.53
CA THR A 68 -24.36 -15.10 3.19
C THR A 68 -25.46 -15.09 4.25
N ASN A 69 -26.49 -15.93 4.10
CA ASN A 69 -27.56 -16.12 5.10
C ASN A 69 -27.11 -16.87 6.37
N MET A 70 -25.88 -17.41 6.39
CA MET A 70 -25.28 -18.07 7.56
C MET A 70 -24.24 -17.20 8.26
N LEU A 71 -24.00 -15.99 7.74
CA LEU A 71 -23.12 -15.02 8.39
C LEU A 71 -23.83 -14.43 9.61
N ILE A 72 -23.09 -14.37 10.70
CA ILE A 72 -23.47 -13.71 11.95
C ILE A 72 -23.04 -12.25 11.86
N ASP A 73 -21.76 -12.03 11.58
CA ASP A 73 -21.15 -10.71 11.45
C ASP A 73 -20.23 -10.68 10.22
N GLU A 74 -20.20 -9.52 9.57
CA GLU A 74 -19.19 -9.19 8.56
C GLU A 74 -17.85 -8.86 9.22
N TRP A 75 -16.78 -8.86 8.42
CA TRP A 75 -15.49 -8.42 8.89
C TRP A 75 -15.45 -6.89 9.07
N TYR A 76 -14.62 -6.43 9.99
CA TYR A 76 -14.30 -5.02 10.23
C TYR A 76 -12.81 -4.88 10.53
N MET A 77 -12.27 -3.67 10.44
CA MET A 77 -10.88 -3.38 10.73
C MET A 77 -10.66 -3.34 12.25
N LEU A 78 -9.61 -4.01 12.73
CA LEU A 78 -9.21 -4.02 14.13
C LEU A 78 -8.11 -2.99 14.39
N SER A 79 -7.09 -2.97 13.54
CA SER A 79 -6.00 -2.02 13.61
C SER A 79 -5.43 -1.71 12.23
N TRP A 80 -4.67 -0.64 12.17
CA TRP A 80 -3.73 -0.38 11.09
C TRP A 80 -2.43 0.15 11.69
N ALA A 81 -1.32 -0.10 11.00
CA ALA A 81 -0.06 0.57 11.26
C ALA A 81 0.52 1.08 9.94
N ALA A 82 1.28 2.15 10.04
CA ALA A 82 1.87 2.80 8.89
C ALA A 82 3.18 3.51 9.24
N LYS A 83 3.95 3.76 8.19
CA LYS A 83 5.20 4.50 8.24
C LYS A 83 5.40 5.25 6.93
N TRP A 84 5.78 6.51 7.01
CA TRP A 84 6.31 7.24 5.87
C TRP A 84 7.75 6.78 5.61
N LEU A 85 8.03 6.34 4.38
CA LEU A 85 9.36 5.89 4.01
C LEU A 85 10.39 7.00 4.29
N PHE A 86 11.50 6.64 4.93
CA PHE A 86 12.58 7.54 5.38
C PHE A 86 12.29 8.42 6.60
N GLU A 87 11.12 8.30 7.23
CA GLU A 87 10.89 8.84 8.57
C GLU A 87 11.22 7.78 9.62
N ASP A 88 11.63 8.18 10.83
CA ASP A 88 11.99 7.21 11.89
C ASP A 88 10.76 6.55 12.55
N GLY A 89 9.60 7.21 12.48
CA GLY A 89 8.41 6.85 13.25
C GLY A 89 7.47 5.89 12.53
N THR A 90 7.12 4.78 13.20
CA THR A 90 5.91 4.02 12.91
C THR A 90 4.77 4.56 13.77
N PHE A 91 3.58 4.65 13.21
CA PHE A 91 2.36 5.04 13.90
C PHE A 91 1.21 4.10 13.51
N GLY A 92 0.15 4.09 14.29
CA GLY A 92 -0.96 3.17 14.09
C GLY A 92 -2.14 3.50 14.98
N GLU A 93 -3.30 2.95 14.63
CA GLU A 93 -4.48 2.99 15.48
C GLU A 93 -5.08 1.59 15.62
N VAL A 94 -5.71 1.36 16.76
CA VAL A 94 -6.53 0.18 17.05
C VAL A 94 -7.88 0.64 17.58
N LEU A 95 -8.89 -0.22 17.46
CA LEU A 95 -10.18 0.01 18.13
C LEU A 95 -9.99 0.15 19.64
N THR A 96 -10.84 0.97 20.24
CA THR A 96 -11.11 0.91 21.68
C THR A 96 -11.96 -0.32 22.02
N SER A 97 -12.04 -0.67 23.30
CA SER A 97 -12.90 -1.77 23.76
C SER A 97 -14.37 -1.58 23.37
N GLU A 98 -14.89 -0.36 23.50
CA GLU A 98 -16.26 -0.02 23.13
C GLU A 98 -16.49 -0.17 21.62
N GLU A 99 -15.59 0.41 20.81
CA GLU A 99 -15.64 0.30 19.35
C GLU A 99 -15.55 -1.15 18.87
N SER A 100 -14.71 -1.98 19.51
CA SER A 100 -14.58 -3.40 19.17
C SER A 100 -15.85 -4.18 19.46
N LEU A 101 -16.45 -3.99 20.64
CA LEU A 101 -17.72 -4.63 21.00
C LEU A 101 -18.88 -4.16 20.09
N ALA A 102 -18.83 -2.91 19.65
CA ALA A 102 -19.78 -2.34 18.69
C ALA A 102 -19.47 -2.68 17.23
N GLN A 103 -18.29 -3.24 16.93
CA GLN A 103 -17.77 -3.47 15.57
C GLN A 103 -17.72 -2.17 14.72
N ASP A 104 -17.48 -1.04 15.38
CA ASP A 104 -17.41 0.28 14.76
C ASP A 104 -15.95 0.70 14.51
N ASP A 105 -15.47 0.45 13.29
CA ASP A 105 -14.13 0.81 12.85
C ASP A 105 -14.08 2.17 12.12
N LYS A 106 -15.10 3.02 12.26
CA LYS A 106 -15.20 4.29 11.53
C LYS A 106 -14.05 5.24 11.84
N ARG A 107 -13.69 5.38 13.12
CA ARG A 107 -12.61 6.27 13.56
C ARG A 107 -11.28 5.85 12.95
N ILE A 108 -10.90 4.59 13.13
CA ILE A 108 -9.63 4.08 12.59
C ILE A 108 -9.63 4.05 11.06
N SER A 109 -10.78 3.82 10.42
CA SER A 109 -10.94 3.94 8.97
C SER A 109 -10.68 5.37 8.50
N LYS A 110 -11.12 6.38 9.26
CA LYS A 110 -10.84 7.78 8.93
C LYS A 110 -9.35 8.09 9.04
N GLY A 111 -8.68 7.62 10.09
CA GLY A 111 -7.23 7.76 10.23
C GLY A 111 -6.46 7.20 9.02
N MET A 112 -6.79 5.99 8.57
CA MET A 112 -6.16 5.41 7.38
C MET A 112 -6.53 6.16 6.09
N TRP A 113 -7.77 6.66 5.97
CA TRP A 113 -8.21 7.46 4.84
C TRP A 113 -7.36 8.73 4.71
N ASP A 114 -7.12 9.44 5.81
CA ASP A 114 -6.33 10.69 5.81
C ASP A 114 -4.90 10.45 5.30
N LEU A 115 -4.28 9.34 5.72
CA LEU A 115 -2.94 8.97 5.24
C LEU A 115 -2.93 8.64 3.75
N LEU A 116 -3.92 7.89 3.27
CA LEU A 116 -4.04 7.56 1.85
C LEU A 116 -4.34 8.79 0.97
N ASP A 117 -5.07 9.77 1.49
CA ASP A 117 -5.37 11.01 0.79
C ASP A 117 -4.12 11.88 0.57
N GLU A 118 -3.12 11.73 1.45
CA GLU A 118 -1.84 12.41 1.33
C GLU A 118 -0.77 11.64 0.56
N ALA A 119 -0.92 10.33 0.38
CA ALA A 119 0.11 9.49 -0.21
C ALA A 119 0.19 9.64 -1.74
N ASP A 120 1.40 9.72 -2.27
CA ASP A 120 1.65 9.61 -3.71
C ASP A 120 1.78 8.14 -4.14
N ILE A 121 2.41 7.34 -3.25
CA ILE A 121 2.72 5.93 -3.46
C ILE A 121 2.41 5.19 -2.17
N VAL A 122 1.77 4.04 -2.29
CA VAL A 122 1.52 3.11 -1.19
C VAL A 122 2.23 1.79 -1.43
N VAL A 123 2.78 1.23 -0.37
CA VAL A 123 3.57 0.00 -0.40
C VAL A 123 3.02 -0.96 0.63
N GLY A 124 2.89 -2.23 0.26
CA GLY A 124 2.49 -3.29 1.18
C GLY A 124 2.61 -4.67 0.55
N HIS A 125 2.37 -5.71 1.34
CA HIS A 125 2.46 -7.10 0.89
C HIS A 125 1.08 -7.65 0.55
N ASN A 126 0.81 -7.98 -0.73
CA ASN A 126 -0.54 -8.34 -1.21
C ASN A 126 -1.58 -7.19 -1.14
N ILE A 127 -1.08 -5.96 -1.01
CA ILE A 127 -1.85 -4.72 -0.84
C ILE A 127 -2.91 -4.48 -1.94
N ASP A 128 -2.60 -4.83 -3.20
CA ASP A 128 -3.52 -4.64 -4.34
C ASP A 128 -4.78 -5.52 -4.21
N LYS A 129 -4.66 -6.68 -3.57
CA LYS A 129 -5.73 -7.69 -3.50
C LYS A 129 -6.43 -7.74 -2.15
N PHE A 130 -5.79 -7.28 -1.09
CA PHE A 130 -6.30 -7.36 0.27
C PHE A 130 -6.60 -5.97 0.81
N ASP A 131 -5.59 -5.25 1.29
CA ASP A 131 -5.71 -4.04 2.11
C ASP A 131 -6.48 -2.93 1.41
N ILE A 132 -6.10 -2.57 0.19
CA ILE A 132 -6.76 -1.48 -0.56
C ILE A 132 -8.24 -1.80 -0.81
N LYS A 133 -8.56 -3.07 -1.08
CA LYS A 133 -9.96 -3.48 -1.32
C LYS A 133 -10.77 -3.48 -0.03
N LYS A 134 -10.18 -3.94 1.07
CA LYS A 134 -10.76 -3.89 2.41
C LYS A 134 -11.02 -2.43 2.81
N LEU A 135 -10.02 -1.57 2.74
CA LEU A 135 -10.14 -0.15 3.05
C LEU A 135 -11.20 0.55 2.20
N ASN A 136 -11.17 0.37 0.87
CA ASN A 136 -12.23 0.93 0.00
C ASN A 136 -13.63 0.47 0.39
N THR A 137 -13.77 -0.78 0.84
CA THR A 137 -15.06 -1.29 1.35
C THR A 137 -15.46 -0.56 2.63
N ARG A 138 -14.56 -0.43 3.62
CA ARG A 138 -14.86 0.29 4.87
C ARG A 138 -15.15 1.78 4.61
N PHE A 139 -14.40 2.42 3.73
CA PHE A 139 -14.64 3.80 3.32
C PHE A 139 -16.04 3.97 2.74
N ALA A 140 -16.46 3.07 1.85
CA ALA A 140 -17.82 3.09 1.30
C ALA A 140 -18.89 2.84 2.36
N VAL A 141 -18.68 1.88 3.27
CA VAL A 141 -19.59 1.59 4.39
C VAL A 141 -19.77 2.81 5.30
N HIS A 142 -18.69 3.56 5.56
CA HIS A 142 -18.69 4.74 6.43
C HIS A 142 -19.11 6.04 5.75
N GLY A 143 -19.35 6.01 4.44
CA GLY A 143 -19.71 7.18 3.64
C GLY A 143 -18.54 8.12 3.33
N PHE A 144 -17.30 7.63 3.36
CA PHE A 144 -16.14 8.39 2.90
C PHE A 144 -16.04 8.36 1.37
N ALA A 145 -15.59 9.48 0.80
CA ALA A 145 -15.19 9.55 -0.61
C ALA A 145 -13.94 8.68 -0.85
N PRO A 146 -13.61 8.30 -2.10
CA PRO A 146 -12.29 7.75 -2.36
C PRO A 146 -11.19 8.77 -2.01
N PRO A 147 -10.05 8.33 -1.44
CA PRO A 147 -8.89 9.21 -1.25
C PRO A 147 -8.32 9.66 -2.60
N MET A 148 -7.42 10.66 -2.58
CA MET A 148 -6.68 11.11 -3.75
C MET A 148 -5.95 9.95 -4.45
N PRO A 149 -5.79 10.00 -5.79
CA PRO A 149 -5.16 8.91 -6.52
C PRO A 149 -3.68 8.73 -6.16
N TYR A 150 -3.31 7.53 -5.74
CA TYR A 150 -1.93 7.12 -5.50
C TYR A 150 -1.50 5.97 -6.43
N LYS A 151 -0.20 5.71 -6.48
CA LYS A 151 0.37 4.49 -7.10
C LYS A 151 0.56 3.40 -6.06
N THR A 152 0.56 2.15 -6.48
CA THR A 152 0.76 1.01 -5.58
C THR A 152 2.06 0.26 -5.91
N VAL A 153 2.72 -0.24 -4.86
CA VAL A 153 3.81 -1.20 -4.95
C VAL A 153 3.47 -2.41 -4.09
N ASP A 154 3.00 -3.47 -4.74
CA ASP A 154 2.70 -4.75 -4.08
C ASP A 154 3.95 -5.65 -4.08
N THR A 155 4.53 -5.87 -2.90
CA THR A 155 5.77 -6.65 -2.74
C THR A 155 5.55 -8.15 -3.01
N LEU A 156 4.34 -8.68 -2.79
CA LEU A 156 3.99 -10.08 -3.15
C LEU A 156 3.98 -10.25 -4.67
N LYS A 157 3.41 -9.28 -5.37
CA LYS A 157 3.41 -9.26 -6.84
C LYS A 157 4.82 -9.12 -7.40
N ALA A 158 5.63 -8.25 -6.80
CA ALA A 158 7.04 -8.11 -7.16
C ALA A 158 7.84 -9.41 -6.92
N ALA A 159 7.62 -10.06 -5.78
CA ALA A 159 8.25 -11.34 -5.42
C ALA A 159 7.93 -12.43 -6.46
N ARG A 160 6.64 -12.62 -6.77
CA ARG A 160 6.17 -13.60 -7.77
C ARG A 160 6.67 -13.34 -9.19
N THR A 161 6.88 -12.07 -9.53
CA THR A 161 7.29 -11.69 -10.90
C THR A 161 8.78 -11.91 -11.13
N ASN A 162 9.60 -11.63 -10.11
CA ASN A 162 11.06 -11.55 -10.28
C ASN A 162 11.82 -12.71 -9.65
N PHE A 163 11.19 -13.49 -8.76
CA PHE A 163 11.87 -14.52 -7.99
C PHE A 163 11.10 -15.85 -8.01
N LYS A 164 11.80 -16.92 -7.62
CA LYS A 164 11.27 -18.29 -7.50
C LYS A 164 11.48 -18.82 -6.09
N PHE A 165 10.97 -18.11 -5.09
CA PHE A 165 10.96 -18.58 -3.70
C PHE A 165 10.01 -19.76 -3.52
N SER A 166 10.30 -20.64 -2.56
CA SER A 166 9.43 -21.79 -2.24
C SER A 166 8.06 -21.37 -1.70
N SER A 167 8.00 -20.22 -1.02
CA SER A 167 6.79 -19.52 -0.60
C SER A 167 7.00 -18.02 -0.81
N ASN A 168 5.91 -17.29 -1.05
CA ASN A 168 5.96 -15.83 -1.14
C ASN A 168 5.24 -15.15 0.03
N LYS A 169 4.94 -15.89 1.12
CA LYS A 169 4.43 -15.29 2.35
C LYS A 169 5.49 -14.35 2.93
N LEU A 170 5.06 -13.21 3.48
CA LEU A 170 5.94 -12.22 4.11
C LEU A 170 6.94 -12.87 5.09
N ASP A 171 6.46 -13.77 5.95
CA ASP A 171 7.26 -14.50 6.95
C ASP A 171 8.42 -15.27 6.36
N TYR A 172 8.11 -16.01 5.30
CA TYR A 172 9.10 -16.83 4.61
C TYR A 172 10.14 -15.96 3.87
N LEU A 173 9.71 -14.83 3.30
CA LEU A 173 10.63 -13.91 2.65
C LEU A 173 11.54 -13.20 3.65
N ASN A 174 10.99 -12.76 4.78
CA ASN A 174 11.77 -12.11 5.82
C ASN A 174 12.82 -13.07 6.41
N GLU A 175 12.47 -14.34 6.63
CA GLU A 175 13.42 -15.38 7.04
C GLU A 175 14.56 -15.56 6.01
N ILE A 176 14.22 -15.69 4.72
CA ILE A 176 15.22 -15.85 3.65
C ILE A 176 16.18 -14.66 3.57
N PHE A 177 15.68 -13.45 3.78
CA PHE A 177 16.47 -12.24 3.71
C PHE A 177 17.12 -11.85 5.03
N GLU A 178 17.00 -12.69 6.06
CA GLU A 178 17.53 -12.45 7.41
C GLU A 178 17.01 -11.14 8.02
N ILE A 179 15.75 -10.79 7.73
CA ILE A 179 15.05 -9.62 8.27
C ILE A 179 14.44 -10.03 9.62
N GLU A 180 14.92 -9.42 10.70
CA GLU A 180 14.49 -9.73 12.05
C GLU A 180 12.98 -9.47 12.26
N ARG A 181 12.33 -10.39 12.97
CA ARG A 181 10.99 -10.18 13.52
C ARG A 181 11.02 -10.21 15.02
N LYS A 182 10.37 -9.23 15.64
CA LYS A 182 10.42 -9.04 17.09
C LYS A 182 9.30 -9.74 17.84
N MET A 183 8.18 -10.10 17.19
CA MET A 183 7.04 -10.73 17.87
C MET A 183 6.34 -11.83 17.07
N SER A 184 5.73 -12.75 17.82
CA SER A 184 4.76 -13.75 17.36
C SER A 184 3.37 -13.32 17.85
N THR A 185 2.34 -13.52 17.03
CA THR A 185 0.95 -13.07 17.29
C THR A 185 0.23 -13.85 18.38
N GLY A 186 0.82 -14.91 18.94
CA GLY A 186 0.11 -15.80 19.86
C GLY A 186 -1.04 -16.60 19.18
N GLY A 187 -1.19 -16.48 17.87
CA GLY A 187 -2.21 -17.16 17.08
C GLY A 187 -3.59 -16.49 17.13
N PHE A 188 -4.63 -17.27 16.83
CA PHE A 188 -6.00 -16.76 16.67
C PHE A 188 -6.61 -16.22 17.98
N ASP A 189 -6.08 -16.60 19.14
CA ASP A 189 -6.54 -16.12 20.45
C ASP A 189 -6.40 -14.60 20.60
N LEU A 190 -5.40 -13.99 19.94
CA LEU A 190 -5.26 -12.54 19.90
C LEU A 190 -6.46 -11.87 19.22
N TRP A 191 -6.92 -12.40 18.08
CA TRP A 191 -8.10 -11.90 17.38
C TRP A 191 -9.36 -12.09 18.21
N VAL A 192 -9.51 -13.24 18.90
CA VAL A 192 -10.64 -13.48 19.81
C VAL A 192 -10.66 -12.42 20.91
N GLY A 193 -9.53 -12.20 21.58
CA GLY A 193 -9.43 -11.18 22.62
C GLY A 193 -9.73 -9.77 22.12
N CYS A 194 -9.28 -9.43 20.89
CA CYS A 194 -9.61 -8.16 20.26
C CYS A 194 -11.12 -8.02 20.03
N MET A 195 -11.77 -9.02 19.44
CA MET A 195 -13.22 -9.03 19.18
C MET A 195 -14.08 -9.04 20.46
N GLU A 196 -13.52 -9.52 21.57
CA GLU A 196 -14.14 -9.44 22.90
C GLU A 196 -13.90 -8.09 23.61
N GLY A 197 -13.21 -7.16 22.94
CA GLY A 197 -12.92 -5.82 23.49
C GLY A 197 -11.88 -5.82 24.60
N LYS A 198 -11.02 -6.84 24.72
CA LYS A 198 -9.97 -6.88 25.74
C LYS A 198 -8.89 -5.86 25.42
N GLU A 199 -8.70 -4.88 26.31
CA GLU A 199 -7.72 -3.79 26.14
C GLU A 199 -6.30 -4.32 25.89
N GLU A 200 -5.87 -5.34 26.65
CA GLU A 200 -4.54 -5.94 26.49
C GLU A 200 -4.36 -6.59 25.11
N SER A 201 -5.38 -7.25 24.58
CA SER A 201 -5.35 -7.84 23.25
C SER A 201 -5.31 -6.77 22.16
N LEU A 202 -6.11 -5.71 22.29
CA LEU A 202 -6.11 -4.59 21.34
C LEU A 202 -4.75 -3.88 21.34
N LYS A 203 -4.16 -3.65 22.51
CA LYS A 203 -2.81 -3.08 22.62
C LYS A 203 -1.76 -4.00 21.97
N THR A 204 -1.82 -5.30 22.25
CA THR A 204 -0.92 -6.28 21.64
C THR A 204 -1.08 -6.33 20.12
N MET A 205 -2.31 -6.20 19.61
CA MET A 205 -2.60 -6.14 18.17
C MET A 205 -1.98 -4.91 17.50
N LEU A 206 -2.03 -3.75 18.16
CA LEU A 206 -1.38 -2.54 17.66
C LEU A 206 0.15 -2.70 17.64
N GLU A 207 0.74 -3.19 18.73
CA GLU A 207 2.18 -3.42 18.84
C GLU A 207 2.67 -4.42 17.79
N TYR A 208 1.91 -5.49 17.56
CA TYR A 208 2.16 -6.47 16.51
C TYR A 208 2.15 -5.83 15.12
N ASN A 209 1.07 -5.12 14.77
CA ASN A 209 0.92 -4.49 13.47
C ASN A 209 2.04 -3.46 13.21
N MET A 210 2.38 -2.63 14.20
CA MET A 210 3.48 -1.66 14.09
C MET A 210 4.85 -2.32 13.85
N GLN A 211 5.09 -3.53 14.35
CA GLN A 211 6.35 -4.24 14.10
C GLN A 211 6.43 -4.80 12.68
N ASP A 212 5.32 -5.29 12.14
CA ASP A 212 5.25 -5.81 10.77
C ASP A 212 5.55 -4.73 9.72
N ILE A 213 5.33 -3.45 10.04
CA ILE A 213 5.71 -2.32 9.18
C ILE A 213 7.22 -2.21 8.97
N SER A 214 8.01 -2.36 10.03
CA SER A 214 9.48 -2.30 9.91
C SER A 214 9.99 -3.43 9.02
N ALA A 215 9.48 -4.64 9.21
CA ALA A 215 9.88 -5.78 8.39
C ALA A 215 9.42 -5.65 6.93
N SER A 216 8.26 -5.02 6.71
CA SER A 216 7.74 -4.71 5.37
C SER A 216 8.57 -3.65 4.65
N GLU A 217 9.03 -2.62 5.36
CA GLU A 217 9.96 -1.60 4.86
C GLU A 217 11.26 -2.25 4.40
N ASP A 218 11.89 -3.06 5.27
CA ASP A 218 13.15 -3.73 4.97
C ASP A 218 13.03 -4.66 3.75
N LEU A 219 11.93 -5.44 3.67
CA LEU A 219 11.67 -6.29 2.52
C LEU A 219 11.51 -5.46 1.25
N TYR A 220 10.71 -4.39 1.30
CA TYR A 220 10.49 -3.50 0.17
C TYR A 220 11.82 -2.92 -0.34
N LEU A 221 12.64 -2.36 0.55
CA LEU A 221 13.95 -1.81 0.20
C LEU A 221 14.90 -2.87 -0.36
N ARG A 222 14.89 -4.08 0.21
CA ARG A 222 15.71 -5.20 -0.25
C ARG A 222 15.39 -5.64 -1.68
N ILE A 223 14.11 -5.63 -2.06
CA ILE A 223 13.67 -6.06 -3.39
C ILE A 223 13.49 -4.90 -4.38
N LEU A 224 13.53 -3.64 -3.93
CA LEU A 224 13.37 -2.42 -4.73
C LEU A 224 14.17 -2.43 -6.05
N PRO A 225 15.48 -2.76 -6.08
CA PRO A 225 16.25 -2.88 -7.32
C PRO A 225 15.66 -3.81 -8.39
N TRP A 226 14.88 -4.80 -7.97
CA TRP A 226 14.30 -5.83 -8.83
C TRP A 226 12.91 -5.46 -9.36
N ILE A 227 12.31 -4.37 -8.85
CA ILE A 227 10.97 -3.91 -9.26
C ILE A 227 11.06 -3.12 -10.57
N LYS A 228 10.82 -3.80 -11.69
CA LYS A 228 10.94 -3.20 -13.05
C LYS A 228 9.97 -2.07 -13.34
N ASN A 229 8.76 -2.11 -12.78
CA ASN A 229 7.69 -1.12 -13.00
C ASN A 229 7.42 -0.32 -11.73
N HIS A 230 8.47 0.02 -10.98
CA HIS A 230 8.35 0.91 -9.84
C HIS A 230 7.82 2.29 -10.28
N PRO A 231 6.92 2.94 -9.53
CA PRO A 231 6.56 4.34 -9.77
C PRO A 231 7.82 5.20 -9.92
N ASN A 232 7.91 5.98 -10.99
CA ASN A 232 9.12 6.73 -11.28
C ASN A 232 9.31 7.87 -10.27
N MET A 233 10.25 7.69 -9.34
CA MET A 233 10.57 8.66 -8.28
C MET A 233 11.03 10.02 -8.83
N GLY A 234 11.67 10.03 -10.01
CA GLY A 234 12.08 11.26 -10.66
C GLY A 234 10.91 12.15 -11.12
N LEU A 235 9.67 11.64 -11.18
CA LEU A 235 8.50 12.47 -11.51
C LEU A 235 8.06 13.38 -10.36
N TYR A 236 8.44 13.05 -9.13
CA TYR A 236 8.09 13.84 -7.95
C TYR A 236 9.16 14.88 -7.65
N ILE A 237 10.38 14.69 -8.15
CA ILE A 237 11.52 15.59 -7.94
C ILE A 237 11.54 16.67 -9.02
N ASN A 238 11.39 17.93 -8.61
CA ASN A 238 11.35 19.07 -9.52
C ASN A 238 12.76 19.60 -9.80
N ASP A 239 13.53 18.83 -10.57
CA ASP A 239 14.82 19.26 -11.13
C ASP A 239 15.05 18.69 -12.54
N ASP A 240 16.13 19.15 -13.19
CA ASP A 240 16.53 18.72 -14.53
C ASP A 240 17.61 17.61 -14.50
N ILE A 241 17.75 16.91 -13.37
CA ILE A 241 18.82 15.91 -13.16
C ILE A 241 18.31 14.52 -13.58
N GLU A 242 19.17 13.73 -14.21
CA GLU A 242 18.86 12.32 -14.47
C GLU A 242 18.87 11.53 -13.15
N ARG A 243 17.70 11.00 -12.77
CA ARG A 243 17.51 10.30 -11.50
C ARG A 243 17.09 8.85 -11.71
N CYS A 244 17.48 8.00 -10.77
CA CYS A 244 17.04 6.61 -10.72
C CYS A 244 15.51 6.55 -10.53
N PRO A 245 14.73 5.91 -11.43
CA PRO A 245 13.29 5.80 -11.28
C PRO A 245 12.85 5.04 -10.03
N ASN A 246 13.68 4.15 -9.48
CA ASN A 246 13.32 3.31 -8.34
C ASN A 246 13.47 4.05 -7.00
N CYS A 247 14.55 4.82 -6.81
CA CYS A 247 14.83 5.47 -5.52
C CYS A 247 15.04 7.00 -5.58
N GLY A 248 15.04 7.59 -6.78
CA GLY A 248 15.24 9.04 -6.94
C GLY A 248 16.70 9.52 -6.84
N SER A 249 17.68 8.64 -6.61
CA SER A 249 19.09 9.03 -6.52
C SER A 249 19.64 9.57 -7.85
N GLU A 250 20.44 10.63 -7.77
CA GLU A 250 21.21 11.21 -8.88
C GLU A 250 22.57 10.53 -9.11
N VAL A 251 22.99 9.65 -8.20
CA VAL A 251 24.31 8.99 -8.26
C VAL A 251 24.19 7.71 -9.10
N LEU A 252 24.49 7.84 -10.39
CA LEU A 252 24.35 6.79 -11.40
C LEU A 252 25.71 6.42 -12.02
N GLU A 253 26.03 5.14 -12.04
CA GLU A 253 27.22 4.58 -12.68
C GLU A 253 26.90 4.17 -14.13
N TRP A 254 27.37 4.95 -15.11
CA TRP A 254 27.02 4.77 -16.53
C TRP A 254 27.93 3.82 -17.31
N GLU A 255 29.00 3.32 -16.70
CA GLU A 255 29.94 2.37 -17.31
C GLU A 255 29.39 0.92 -17.33
N THR A 256 28.11 0.73 -16.99
CA THR A 256 27.41 -0.56 -16.94
C THR A 256 27.16 -1.19 -18.31
N GLY A 257 27.23 -0.42 -19.40
CA GLY A 257 27.13 -0.91 -20.78
C GLY A 257 25.87 -0.45 -21.52
N THR A 258 25.31 -1.31 -22.37
CA THR A 258 24.15 -0.99 -23.24
C THR A 258 22.91 -1.78 -22.83
N TYR A 259 21.79 -1.09 -22.66
CA TYR A 259 20.48 -1.66 -22.39
C TYR A 259 19.68 -1.79 -23.70
N TYR A 260 19.26 -3.00 -24.03
CA TYR A 260 18.46 -3.25 -25.23
C TYR A 260 16.98 -3.43 -24.89
N THR A 261 16.14 -2.85 -25.72
CA THR A 261 14.71 -3.15 -25.82
C THR A 261 14.46 -3.85 -27.15
N GLY A 262 13.25 -4.37 -27.38
CA GLY A 262 12.91 -5.02 -28.65
C GLY A 262 13.06 -4.12 -29.90
N VAL A 263 13.16 -2.79 -29.73
CA VAL A 263 13.17 -1.82 -30.83
C VAL A 263 14.31 -0.79 -30.76
N SER A 264 15.14 -0.78 -29.72
CA SER A 264 16.12 0.29 -29.49
C SER A 264 17.19 -0.08 -28.46
N ALA A 265 18.36 0.55 -28.57
CA ALA A 265 19.48 0.47 -27.63
C ALA A 265 19.65 1.78 -26.84
N PHE A 266 20.02 1.70 -25.57
CA PHE A 266 20.15 2.82 -24.64
C PHE A 266 21.43 2.67 -23.82
N LYS A 267 22.03 3.77 -23.34
CA LYS A 267 23.08 3.66 -22.32
C LYS A 267 22.45 3.10 -21.04
N ALA A 268 23.04 2.04 -20.49
CA ALA A 268 22.64 1.47 -19.21
C ALA A 268 23.36 2.18 -18.07
N TYR A 269 22.77 2.14 -16.88
CA TYR A 269 23.46 2.52 -15.65
C TYR A 269 23.08 1.57 -14.51
N ARG A 270 23.93 1.52 -13.48
CA ARG A 270 23.61 0.98 -12.16
C ARG A 270 23.49 2.13 -11.17
N CYS A 271 22.44 2.13 -10.34
CA CYS A 271 22.28 3.13 -9.29
C CYS A 271 23.19 2.80 -8.11
N ASN A 272 23.99 3.75 -7.63
CA ASN A 272 24.89 3.53 -6.47
C ASN A 272 24.17 3.55 -5.11
N HIS A 273 22.86 3.81 -5.09
CA HIS A 273 22.06 3.83 -3.87
C HIS A 273 21.19 2.58 -3.72
N CYS A 274 20.36 2.28 -4.72
CA CYS A 274 19.46 1.13 -4.68
C CYS A 274 19.89 -0.04 -5.56
N GLU A 275 21.04 0.04 -6.24
CA GLU A 275 21.58 -0.98 -7.14
C GLU A 275 20.72 -1.32 -8.38
N ALA A 276 19.58 -0.65 -8.55
CA ALA A 276 18.70 -0.85 -9.69
C ALA A 276 19.46 -0.59 -11.00
N ILE A 277 19.27 -1.46 -11.98
CA ILE A 277 19.74 -1.24 -13.35
C ILE A 277 18.68 -0.44 -14.10
N GLY A 278 19.08 0.71 -14.61
CA GLY A 278 18.23 1.55 -15.45
C GLY A 278 18.89 1.88 -16.79
N ARG A 279 18.29 2.84 -17.49
CA ARG A 279 18.76 3.28 -18.80
C ARG A 279 18.49 4.77 -19.01
N SER A 280 19.30 5.37 -19.87
CA SER A 280 19.07 6.72 -20.41
C SER A 280 17.72 6.83 -21.11
N ARG A 281 17.13 8.04 -21.07
CA ARG A 281 15.86 8.34 -21.76
C ARG A 281 16.02 8.35 -23.29
N LYS A 282 17.18 8.82 -23.77
CA LYS A 282 17.48 8.92 -25.20
C LYS A 282 18.17 7.66 -25.69
N ALA A 283 17.68 7.09 -26.79
CA ALA A 283 18.33 5.97 -27.44
C ALA A 283 19.73 6.36 -27.96
N ILE A 284 20.65 5.40 -27.97
CA ILE A 284 21.95 5.54 -28.63
C ILE A 284 21.68 5.66 -30.12
N LYS A 285 22.15 6.76 -30.73
CA LYS A 285 22.01 7.02 -32.18
C LYS A 285 23.06 6.21 -32.96
N GLU A 286 23.03 4.89 -32.88
CA GLU A 286 23.89 4.04 -33.70
C GLU A 286 23.04 3.06 -34.52
N ASN A 287 23.04 3.33 -35.83
CA ASN A 287 22.49 2.60 -36.98
C ASN A 287 21.09 1.97 -36.86
N LYS A 288 20.21 2.45 -37.75
CA LYS A 288 18.88 1.91 -38.04
C LYS A 288 18.90 0.38 -38.11
N VAL A 289 18.53 -0.29 -37.02
CA VAL A 289 18.10 -1.69 -37.11
C VAL A 289 16.71 -1.63 -37.73
N SER A 290 16.65 -1.82 -39.05
CA SER A 290 15.40 -2.04 -39.77
C SER A 290 14.79 -3.35 -39.28
N THR A 291 13.95 -3.29 -38.25
CA THR A 291 13.17 -4.45 -37.83
C THR A 291 12.11 -4.70 -38.90
N CYS A 292 12.20 -5.85 -39.55
CA CYS A 292 11.19 -6.31 -40.49
C CYS A 292 9.91 -6.63 -39.71
N GLY A 293 8.86 -5.84 -39.91
CA GLY A 293 7.52 -6.17 -39.41
C GLY A 293 7.03 -7.42 -40.12
N ILE A 294 6.98 -8.56 -39.42
CA ILE A 294 6.24 -9.72 -39.92
C ILE A 294 4.77 -9.30 -39.92
N ARG A 295 4.24 -8.94 -41.09
CA ARG A 295 2.79 -8.93 -41.32
C ARG A 295 2.32 -10.38 -41.25
N LYS A 296 1.55 -10.71 -40.22
CA LYS A 296 0.57 -11.79 -40.26
C LYS A 296 -0.76 -11.21 -39.82
#